data_AF-A0A7T7CAP2-F1
#
_entry.id   AF-A0A7T7CAP2-F1
#
_cell.length_a   1.000
_cell.length_b   1.000
_cell.length_c   1.000
_cell.angle_alpha   90.00
_cell.angle_beta   90.00
_cell.angle_gamma   90.00
#
_symmetry.space_group_name_H-M   'P 1'
#
loop_
_entity.id
_entity.type
_entity.pdbx_description
1 polymer ?
#
loop_
_entity_poly.entity_id
_entity_poly.type
_entity_poly.pdbx_seq_one_letter_code
_entity_poly.pdbx_strand_id
1 'polypeptide(L)'
;MLTLTYQPAWENDQSQDDDHDIPLDRNYYEFHEVWDDIFGDHHRQYDTYGERLSQNINLSPIVNYVDSEITWESDEPDDTSVTVEARVNGGDWRQIRNGGKIPLQSGTETNGMRVCTRQMLRTSNNRVTPELTRFEINIYGEHEVLRMNGDKVGMIRHREIEMDDTGKASEVWTTQGPDLKGIAEQRITVPPEGRAEDRLQAPAETIMKQWVENNLVNPTDSDRAIPNMRIAPDQERGETINRGTRYKNLAEELESISQFTGLGWNIYADFEENELVFDVYEGVDRTAGQDENPRVIFSPEFDTLGELHFVDSQTDYKNTAYVAGQGEGEERLVTITGEGTGLDRHEIFIDARDVGDEDDDGNEIDEDEQIDILQERGQEELSETEVEQMLEGGILTHSTFQYERDYRLGDKVTLQKEGWHFIPTVTGRPLYNGETFATAHDDLWLAESDFIGDLQELLVKADRDIGDHGIDRVFGQNTLDAVRDFQERYGISYHGDYEYGVPTDETIAALEAVVNGDEANIPKPGLAIDTPITEIKEVFEPGTTELEAVFGKEMPNLISKVKREISQIGNEIRR
;
A
#
# COMPACT_ATOMS: atom_id res chain seq x y z
N MET A 1 -3.94 24.62 9.76
CA MET A 1 -2.92 25.38 10.50
C MET A 1 -2.25 24.43 11.47
N LEU A 2 -0.92 24.39 11.50
CA LEU A 2 -0.14 23.57 12.43
C LEU A 2 0.28 24.45 13.62
N THR A 3 0.26 23.88 14.83
CA THR A 3 0.80 24.52 16.04
C THR A 3 2.04 23.76 16.48
N LEU A 4 3.19 24.43 16.54
CA LEU A 4 4.39 23.90 17.17
C LEU A 4 4.49 24.48 18.58
N THR A 5 4.38 23.63 19.60
CA THR A 5 4.55 24.03 21.01
C THR A 5 5.88 23.50 21.54
N TYR A 6 6.73 24.40 22.04
CA TYR A 6 7.99 24.03 22.68
C TYR A 6 7.98 24.42 24.15
N GLN A 7 8.16 23.44 25.04
CA GLN A 7 8.46 23.63 26.45
C GLN A 7 9.87 23.06 26.72
N PRO A 8 10.80 23.85 27.28
CA PRO A 8 12.11 23.32 27.63
C PRO A 8 12.00 22.31 28.78
N ALA A 9 12.72 21.19 28.71
CA ALA A 9 12.91 20.28 29.84
C ALA A 9 13.87 20.96 30.85
N TRP A 10 13.44 21.18 32.09
CA TRP A 10 14.30 21.71 33.14
C TRP A 10 14.61 20.60 34.15
N GLU A 11 15.89 20.36 34.40
CA GLU A 11 16.32 19.88 35.72
C GLU A 11 16.35 21.10 36.64
N ASN A 12 15.56 21.08 37.71
CA ASN A 12 15.69 22.04 38.78
C ASN A 12 17.05 21.81 39.47
N ASP A 13 17.80 22.88 39.72
CA ASP A 13 19.13 22.92 40.37
C ASP A 13 20.31 22.36 39.53
N GLN A 14 20.92 23.25 38.75
CA GLN A 14 22.38 23.22 38.53
C GLN A 14 22.99 24.43 39.23
N SER A 15 22.87 24.50 40.57
CA SER A 15 23.91 25.16 41.35
C SER A 15 25.10 24.23 41.31
N GLN A 16 26.23 24.66 40.74
CA GLN A 16 27.49 24.04 41.11
C GLN A 16 27.68 24.34 42.60
N ASP A 17 27.37 23.37 43.46
CA ASP A 17 28.03 23.27 44.75
C ASP A 17 29.50 23.03 44.43
N ASP A 18 30.25 24.11 44.24
CA ASP A 18 31.70 24.07 44.40
C ASP A 18 31.95 23.84 45.90
N ASP A 19 31.82 22.57 46.30
CA ASP A 19 32.45 22.03 47.51
C ASP A 19 33.96 22.17 47.32
N HIS A 20 34.47 23.37 47.56
CA HIS A 20 35.88 23.56 47.83
C HIS A 20 36.17 22.90 49.18
N ASP A 21 36.60 21.64 49.11
CA ASP A 21 37.25 20.92 50.21
C ASP A 21 38.39 21.81 50.77
N ILE A 22 38.14 22.49 51.88
CA ILE A 22 39.15 23.30 52.57
C ILE A 22 40.01 22.32 53.40
N PRO A 23 41.33 22.19 53.14
CA PRO A 23 42.17 21.36 53.98
C PRO A 23 42.28 22.00 55.37
N LEU A 24 41.85 21.27 56.39
CA LEU A 24 42.01 21.63 57.80
C LEU A 24 43.49 21.70 58.18
N ASP A 25 44.11 22.88 58.05
CA ASP A 25 45.35 23.20 58.75
C ASP A 25 45.04 23.87 60.09
N ARG A 26 45.60 23.28 61.16
CA ARG A 26 45.45 23.74 62.53
C ARG A 26 46.30 24.99 62.72
N ASN A 27 45.68 26.17 62.78
CA ASN A 27 46.14 27.24 63.66
C ASN A 27 45.03 28.26 63.92
N TYR A 28 44.74 28.44 65.22
CA TYR A 28 44.10 29.58 65.89
C TYR A 28 43.26 30.53 65.02
N TYR A 29 41.94 30.36 65.08
CA TYR A 29 40.98 31.43 64.86
C TYR A 29 40.09 31.62 66.09
N GLU A 30 39.82 32.87 66.42
CA GLU A 30 39.03 33.29 67.56
C GLU A 30 37.60 32.76 67.45
N PHE A 31 36.97 32.43 68.59
CA PHE A 31 35.62 31.87 68.68
C PHE A 31 34.50 32.75 68.06
N HIS A 32 34.85 33.94 67.53
CA HIS A 32 33.95 34.79 66.74
C HIS A 32 33.87 34.40 65.26
N GLU A 33 34.91 33.83 64.65
CA GLU A 33 34.87 33.49 63.21
C GLU A 33 34.17 32.15 62.94
N VAL A 34 34.15 31.23 63.91
CA VAL A 34 33.40 29.96 63.81
C VAL A 34 31.89 30.16 64.01
N TRP A 35 31.47 31.27 64.63
CA TRP A 35 30.05 31.57 64.83
C TRP A 35 29.37 32.08 63.54
N ASP A 36 30.06 32.89 62.73
CA ASP A 36 29.56 33.32 61.42
C ASP A 36 29.64 32.20 60.36
N ASP A 37 30.55 31.25 60.51
CA ASP A 37 30.67 30.12 59.57
C ASP A 37 29.67 28.97 59.87
N ILE A 38 29.10 28.93 61.08
CA ILE A 38 28.08 27.93 61.50
C ILE A 38 26.68 28.53 61.61
N PHE A 39 26.56 29.81 61.98
CA PHE A 39 25.29 30.52 62.19
C PHE A 39 25.19 31.86 61.45
N GLY A 40 26.21 32.25 60.68
CA GLY A 40 26.06 33.30 59.70
C GLY A 40 25.10 32.81 58.64
N ASP A 41 24.25 33.72 58.19
CA ASP A 41 23.36 33.54 57.08
C ASP A 41 24.17 33.17 55.82
N HIS A 42 24.45 31.87 55.63
CA HIS A 42 24.87 31.30 54.35
C HIS A 42 23.69 31.35 53.39
N HIS A 43 23.26 32.56 53.07
CA HIS A 43 22.29 32.79 52.01
C HIS A 43 22.95 32.36 50.71
N ARG A 44 22.30 31.47 49.95
CA ARG A 44 22.66 31.19 48.55
C ARG A 44 22.90 32.53 47.86
N GLN A 45 24.14 32.76 47.39
CA GLN A 45 24.47 33.96 46.63
C GLN A 45 24.29 33.64 45.16
N TYR A 46 23.40 34.39 44.51
CA TYR A 46 23.13 34.26 43.08
C TYR A 46 24.03 35.18 42.27
N ASP A 47 24.47 34.71 41.11
CA ASP A 47 25.07 35.57 40.11
C ASP A 47 24.10 36.67 39.68
N THR A 48 24.65 37.87 39.42
CA THR A 48 23.84 39.02 39.00
C THR A 48 23.21 38.86 37.60
N TYR A 49 23.64 37.84 36.85
CA TYR A 49 23.18 37.54 35.50
C TYR A 49 23.22 36.03 35.22
N GLY A 50 22.12 35.50 34.69
CA GLY A 50 22.04 34.17 34.11
C GLY A 50 21.40 34.22 32.71
N GLU A 51 21.87 33.36 31.81
CA GLU A 51 21.38 33.26 30.43
C GLU A 51 20.98 31.83 30.10
N ARG A 52 19.81 31.68 29.47
CA ARG A 52 19.31 30.42 28.94
C ARG A 52 19.05 30.60 27.45
N LEU A 53 19.49 29.64 26.64
CA LEU A 53 19.26 29.61 25.20
C LEU A 53 18.40 28.41 24.87
N SER A 54 17.34 28.62 24.08
CA SER A 54 16.60 27.50 23.52
C SER A 54 17.43 26.79 22.45
N GLN A 55 17.10 25.53 22.19
CA GLN A 55 17.53 24.88 20.95
C GLN A 55 17.04 25.68 19.73
N ASN A 56 17.69 25.46 18.58
CA ASN A 56 17.26 26.05 17.33
C ASN A 56 16.00 25.32 16.83
N ILE A 57 14.85 25.95 17.05
CA ILE A 57 13.54 25.44 16.65
C ILE A 57 13.43 25.50 15.13
N ASN A 58 13.30 24.34 14.48
CA ASN A 58 13.15 24.24 13.03
C ASN A 58 11.74 24.67 12.61
N LEU A 59 11.64 25.64 11.69
CA LEU A 59 10.37 26.11 11.15
C LEU A 59 9.97 25.42 9.84
N SER A 60 10.80 24.55 9.25
CA SER A 60 10.43 23.75 8.07
C SER A 60 9.09 22.98 8.17
N PRO A 61 8.57 22.57 9.35
CA PRO A 61 7.27 21.90 9.41
C PRO A 61 6.08 22.77 8.95
N ILE A 62 6.23 24.10 8.97
CA ILE A 62 5.30 25.06 8.41
C ILE A 62 5.88 25.64 7.10
N VAL A 63 5.02 25.89 6.12
CA VAL A 63 5.38 26.45 4.81
C VAL A 63 5.35 27.97 4.85
N ASN A 64 4.22 28.53 5.30
CA ASN A 64 4.06 29.97 5.46
C ASN A 64 3.77 30.28 6.92
N TYR A 65 4.60 31.12 7.53
CA TYR A 65 4.35 31.65 8.87
C TYR A 65 3.06 32.47 8.86
N VAL A 66 2.13 32.18 9.78
CA VAL A 66 0.89 32.94 9.95
C VAL A 66 1.00 33.83 11.19
N ASP A 67 1.31 33.23 12.35
CA ASP A 67 1.42 33.91 13.62
C ASP A 67 2.32 33.16 14.64
N SER A 68 2.62 33.77 15.79
CA SER A 68 3.25 33.11 16.93
C SER A 68 2.94 33.79 18.25
N GLU A 69 3.18 33.07 19.33
CA GLU A 69 3.05 33.57 20.69
C GLU A 69 4.15 32.97 21.57
N ILE A 70 4.91 33.83 22.25
CA ILE A 70 5.87 33.44 23.29
C ILE A 70 5.28 33.83 24.63
N THR A 71 5.00 32.85 25.48
CA THR A 71 4.45 33.05 26.82
C THR A 71 5.37 32.47 27.89
N TRP A 72 5.33 33.07 29.08
CA TRP A 72 6.05 32.54 30.23
C TRP A 72 5.39 32.90 31.56
N GLU A 73 5.71 32.12 32.58
CA GLU A 73 5.35 32.38 33.98
C GLU A 73 6.65 32.60 34.76
N SER A 74 6.76 33.74 35.44
CA SER A 74 7.91 34.11 36.28
C SER A 74 7.49 34.68 37.62
N ASP A 75 8.28 34.40 38.65
CA ASP A 75 8.30 35.16 39.91
C ASP A 75 9.50 36.11 39.88
N GLU A 76 9.24 37.41 40.01
CA GLU A 76 10.24 38.47 39.90
C GLU A 76 10.20 39.33 41.16
N PRO A 77 10.84 38.90 42.26
CA PRO A 77 10.98 39.70 43.47
C PRO A 77 11.65 41.05 43.21
N ASP A 78 11.53 41.98 44.17
CA ASP A 78 12.21 43.27 44.12
C ASP A 78 13.70 43.11 43.78
N ASP A 79 14.23 44.03 42.96
CA ASP A 79 15.61 44.02 42.45
C ASP A 79 15.96 42.90 41.46
N THR A 80 14.96 42.16 40.96
CA THR A 80 15.15 41.13 39.92
C THR A 80 14.42 41.45 38.61
N SER A 81 14.79 40.77 37.51
CA SER A 81 14.02 40.83 36.25
C SER A 81 14.24 39.63 35.35
N VAL A 82 13.21 39.27 34.58
CA VAL A 82 13.29 38.34 33.44
C VAL A 82 13.12 39.11 32.13
N THR A 83 14.03 38.90 31.19
CA THR A 83 13.91 39.42 29.83
C THR A 83 14.02 38.30 28.80
N VAL A 84 13.16 38.33 27.79
CA VAL A 84 13.12 37.33 26.72
C VAL A 84 13.44 38.00 25.40
N GLU A 85 14.30 37.38 24.61
CA GLU A 85 14.60 37.78 23.24
C GLU A 85 14.43 36.60 22.29
N ALA A 86 14.12 36.91 21.02
CA ALA A 86 14.05 35.92 19.96
C ALA A 86 14.83 36.41 18.73
N ARG A 87 15.38 35.48 17.97
CA ARG A 87 16.00 35.72 16.67
C ARG A 87 15.66 34.61 15.69
N VAL A 88 15.81 34.92 14.41
CA VAL A 88 15.58 33.99 13.30
C VAL A 88 16.84 33.89 12.47
N ASN A 89 17.21 32.68 12.05
CA ASN A 89 18.37 32.38 11.18
C ASN A 89 19.69 32.99 11.65
N GLY A 90 19.89 33.10 12.97
CA GLY A 90 21.10 33.69 13.55
C GLY A 90 21.21 35.21 13.41
N GLY A 91 20.13 35.90 12.99
CA GLY A 91 20.07 37.36 12.92
C GLY A 91 20.05 38.05 14.30
N ASP A 92 19.74 39.34 14.29
CA ASP A 92 19.74 40.16 15.51
C ASP A 92 18.69 39.70 16.53
N TRP A 93 19.08 39.72 17.81
CA TRP A 93 18.18 39.49 18.92
C TRP A 93 17.16 40.62 19.03
N ARG A 94 15.88 40.26 19.16
CA ARG A 94 14.79 41.20 19.41
C ARG A 94 14.10 40.86 20.73
N GLN A 95 13.95 41.85 21.59
CA GLN A 95 13.24 41.71 22.85
C GLN A 95 11.75 41.47 22.61
N ILE A 96 11.22 40.44 23.29
CA ILE A 96 9.85 39.98 23.19
C ILE A 96 9.13 40.26 24.52
N ARG A 97 7.86 40.66 24.44
CA ARG A 97 6.97 40.80 25.60
C ARG A 97 6.23 39.48 25.83
N ASN A 98 5.72 39.25 27.04
CA ASN A 98 4.91 38.08 27.33
C ASN A 98 3.63 38.12 26.47
N GLY A 99 3.35 37.05 25.72
CA GLY A 99 2.34 37.00 24.65
C GLY A 99 2.81 37.60 23.31
N GLY A 100 4.09 37.91 23.16
CA GLY A 100 4.67 38.56 21.99
C GLY A 100 5.07 37.58 20.89
N LYS A 101 5.26 38.09 19.67
CA LYS A 101 5.52 37.29 18.46
C LYS A 101 7.01 37.16 18.16
N ILE A 102 7.42 36.07 17.53
CA ILE A 102 8.76 35.94 16.94
C ILE A 102 8.98 37.00 15.84
N PRO A 103 10.23 37.36 15.51
CA PRO A 103 10.50 38.44 14.56
C PRO A 103 10.31 38.01 13.09
N LEU A 104 9.11 37.53 12.74
CA LEU A 104 8.67 37.16 11.39
C LEU A 104 7.36 37.85 11.00
N GLN A 105 7.17 38.04 9.69
CA GLN A 105 5.95 38.62 9.12
C GLN A 105 5.05 37.51 8.57
N SER A 106 3.73 37.65 8.72
CA SER A 106 2.75 36.72 8.16
C SER A 106 2.94 36.56 6.64
N GLY A 107 2.85 35.33 6.13
CA GLY A 107 3.14 34.96 4.75
C GLY A 107 4.62 34.71 4.43
N THR A 108 5.53 34.75 5.42
CA THR A 108 6.95 34.43 5.19
C THR A 108 7.11 32.93 4.96
N GLU A 109 7.77 32.54 3.87
CA GLU A 109 8.16 31.14 3.61
C GLU A 109 9.21 30.68 4.64
N THR A 110 8.94 29.57 5.33
CA THR A 110 9.71 29.14 6.51
C THR A 110 10.65 27.96 6.29
N ASN A 111 10.74 27.43 5.07
CA ASN A 111 11.59 26.29 4.79
C ASN A 111 13.08 26.58 5.08
N GLY A 112 13.70 25.75 5.92
CA GLY A 112 15.09 25.87 6.36
C GLY A 112 15.32 26.96 7.41
N MET A 113 14.27 27.66 7.85
CA MET A 113 14.39 28.71 8.86
C MET A 113 14.45 28.13 10.26
N ARG A 114 15.19 28.79 11.15
CA ARG A 114 15.32 28.41 12.56
C ARG A 114 15.07 29.58 13.49
N VAL A 115 14.33 29.35 14.56
CA VAL A 115 14.10 30.31 15.64
C VAL A 115 14.91 29.90 16.87
N CYS A 116 15.51 30.89 17.52
CA CYS A 116 16.18 30.71 18.79
C CYS A 116 15.68 31.78 19.75
N THR A 117 15.42 31.39 20.99
CA THR A 117 15.05 32.30 22.08
C THR A 117 16.14 32.34 23.13
N ARG A 118 16.22 33.47 23.81
CA ARG A 118 17.13 33.72 24.93
C ARG A 118 16.34 34.27 26.09
N GLN A 119 16.48 33.66 27.26
CA GLN A 119 15.95 34.17 28.52
C GLN A 119 17.12 34.67 29.37
N MET A 120 17.04 35.90 29.84
CA MET A 120 18.04 36.52 30.70
C MET A 120 17.41 36.83 32.04
N LEU A 121 17.98 36.24 33.10
CA LEU A 121 17.58 36.43 34.48
C LEU A 121 18.61 37.36 35.13
N ARG A 122 18.14 38.41 35.81
CA ARG A 122 19.03 39.41 36.42
C ARG A 122 18.62 39.70 37.85
N THR A 123 19.62 39.99 38.68
CA THR A 123 19.41 40.51 40.03
C THR A 123 20.44 41.57 40.37
N SER A 124 20.01 42.67 40.99
CA SER A 124 20.90 43.62 41.67
C SER A 124 21.08 43.31 43.16
N ASN A 125 20.34 42.33 43.68
CA ASN A 125 20.44 41.80 45.03
C ASN A 125 20.82 40.32 44.97
N ASN A 126 22.10 40.00 45.16
CA ASN A 126 22.63 38.63 45.05
C ASN A 126 22.05 37.63 46.08
N ARG A 127 21.09 38.01 46.91
CA ARG A 127 20.37 37.10 47.82
C ARG A 127 19.01 36.65 47.26
N VAL A 128 18.58 37.21 46.14
CA VAL A 128 17.28 36.91 45.52
C VAL A 128 17.46 36.76 44.01
N THR A 129 16.86 35.72 43.44
CA THR A 129 16.87 35.44 41.99
C THR A 129 15.44 35.49 41.47
N PRO A 130 15.21 35.94 40.22
CA PRO A 130 13.93 35.66 39.58
C PRO A 130 13.84 34.16 39.26
N GLU A 131 12.63 33.64 39.22
CA GLU A 131 12.35 32.26 38.83
C GLU A 131 11.48 32.23 37.58
N LEU A 132 11.83 31.36 36.62
CA LEU A 132 11.06 31.13 35.39
C LEU A 132 10.52 29.70 35.46
N THR A 133 9.21 29.57 35.72
CA THR A 133 8.55 28.29 36.01
C THR A 133 7.80 27.71 34.81
N ARG A 134 7.48 28.54 33.81
CA ARG A 134 6.91 28.10 32.54
C ARG A 134 7.46 28.93 31.39
N PHE A 135 7.76 28.29 30.27
CA PHE A 135 8.13 28.99 29.04
C PHE A 135 7.61 28.20 27.84
N GLU A 136 6.78 28.84 27.03
CA GLU A 136 6.15 28.23 25.86
C GLU A 136 6.33 29.12 24.63
N ILE A 137 6.57 28.47 23.50
CA ILE A 137 6.56 29.10 22.18
C ILE A 137 5.54 28.35 21.35
N ASN A 138 4.51 29.06 20.90
CA ASN A 138 3.51 28.58 19.95
C ASN A 138 3.76 29.25 18.60
N ILE A 139 3.92 28.46 17.54
CA ILE A 139 4.09 28.97 16.17
C ILE A 139 3.00 28.40 15.29
N TYR A 140 2.30 29.29 14.57
CA TYR A 140 1.19 28.98 13.70
C TYR A 140 1.58 29.22 12.24
N GLY A 141 1.32 28.25 11.39
CA GLY A 141 1.59 28.37 9.96
C GLY A 141 0.70 27.51 9.08
N GLU A 142 0.73 27.84 7.80
CA GLU A 142 0.28 26.93 6.74
C GLU A 142 1.25 25.76 6.65
N HIS A 143 0.79 24.61 6.18
CA HIS A 143 1.59 23.40 6.10
C HIS A 143 1.59 22.92 4.65
N GLU A 144 2.66 22.20 4.29
CA GLU A 144 2.80 21.62 2.98
C GLU A 144 1.76 20.51 2.82
N VAL A 145 0.82 20.71 1.90
CA VAL A 145 -0.23 19.73 1.59
C VAL A 145 0.13 18.86 0.40
N LEU A 146 1.11 19.28 -0.40
CA LEU A 146 1.58 18.58 -1.59
C LEU A 146 3.10 18.44 -1.53
N ARG A 147 3.61 17.25 -1.85
CA ARG A 147 5.04 16.99 -2.00
C ARG A 147 5.34 16.52 -3.41
N MET A 148 6.35 17.11 -4.03
CA MET A 148 6.78 16.76 -5.39
C MET A 148 8.07 15.96 -5.36
N ASN A 149 8.17 14.96 -6.23
CA ASN A 149 9.41 14.26 -6.53
C ASN A 149 9.47 13.95 -8.03
N GLY A 150 10.28 14.72 -8.78
CA GLY A 150 10.22 14.70 -10.24
C GLY A 150 8.86 15.21 -10.73
N ASP A 151 8.19 14.41 -11.55
CA ASP A 151 6.83 14.60 -12.07
C ASP A 151 5.74 14.06 -11.13
N LYS A 152 6.10 13.31 -10.08
CA LYS A 152 5.15 12.73 -9.13
C LYS A 152 4.77 13.73 -8.05
N VAL A 153 3.47 13.79 -7.76
CA VAL A 153 2.90 14.68 -6.75
C VAL A 153 2.09 13.86 -5.75
N GLY A 154 2.51 13.90 -4.48
CA GLY A 154 1.82 13.29 -3.35
C GLY A 154 1.05 14.32 -2.54
N MET A 155 -0.14 13.97 -2.06
CA MET A 155 -0.90 14.73 -1.07
C MET A 155 -0.55 14.26 0.34
N ILE A 156 0.04 15.12 1.16
CA ILE A 156 0.35 14.77 2.54
C ILE A 156 -0.95 14.74 3.36
N ARG A 157 -1.32 13.56 3.87
CA ARG A 157 -2.54 13.32 4.68
C ARG A 157 -2.24 12.98 6.13
N HIS A 158 -1.08 12.40 6.37
CA HIS A 158 -0.62 11.98 7.68
C HIS A 158 0.78 12.54 7.95
N ARG A 159 1.02 12.93 9.20
CA ARG A 159 2.31 13.42 9.67
C ARG A 159 2.49 12.98 11.12
N GLU A 160 3.68 12.52 11.43
CA GLU A 160 4.06 12.13 12.78
C GLU A 160 5.49 12.58 13.11
N ILE A 161 5.73 12.75 14.40
CA ILE A 161 7.04 13.10 14.97
C ILE A 161 7.17 12.34 16.29
N GLU A 162 8.25 11.60 16.42
CA GLU A 162 8.54 10.82 17.62
C GLU A 162 9.35 11.64 18.62
N MET A 163 9.33 11.24 19.89
CA MET A 163 10.21 11.76 20.93
C MET A 163 11.16 10.64 21.37
N ASP A 164 12.41 11.00 21.65
CA ASP A 164 13.35 10.08 22.27
C ASP A 164 13.04 9.87 23.76
N ASP A 165 13.73 8.92 24.38
CA ASP A 165 13.59 8.56 25.79
C ASP A 165 14.04 9.67 26.76
N THR A 166 14.66 10.74 26.25
CA THR A 166 15.00 11.95 27.01
C THR A 166 13.89 13.02 26.95
N GLY A 167 12.78 12.73 26.28
CA GLY A 167 11.68 13.67 26.08
C GLY A 167 11.97 14.74 25.03
N LYS A 168 13.02 14.56 24.22
CA LYS A 168 13.36 15.47 23.13
C LYS A 168 12.67 14.97 21.86
N ALA A 169 11.88 15.84 21.23
CA ALA A 169 11.29 15.56 19.93
C ALA A 169 12.37 15.34 18.86
N SER A 170 12.17 14.34 18.01
CA SER A 170 12.97 14.08 16.82
C SER A 170 13.05 15.31 15.93
N GLU A 171 14.17 15.52 15.25
CA GLU A 171 14.27 16.56 14.23
C GLU A 171 13.68 16.12 12.87
N VAL A 172 13.23 14.87 12.77
CA VAL A 172 12.70 14.25 11.55
C VAL A 172 11.19 14.04 11.69
N TRP A 173 10.45 14.58 10.73
CA TRP A 173 9.02 14.30 10.55
C TRP A 173 8.83 13.18 9.53
N THR A 174 7.95 12.24 9.84
CA THR A 174 7.43 11.28 8.86
C THR A 174 6.15 11.84 8.27
N THR A 175 6.01 11.82 6.95
CA THR A 175 4.83 12.29 6.21
C THR A 175 4.34 11.20 5.28
N GLN A 176 3.03 10.96 5.23
CA GLN A 176 2.42 9.95 4.36
C GLN A 176 1.13 10.49 3.70
N GLY A 177 0.78 9.94 2.55
CA GLY A 177 -0.50 10.17 1.89
C GLY A 177 -0.47 9.76 0.41
N PRO A 178 -1.63 9.73 -0.25
CA PRO A 178 -1.76 9.21 -1.62
C PRO A 178 -1.15 10.18 -2.64
N ASP A 179 -0.92 9.70 -3.86
CA ASP A 179 -0.71 10.56 -5.02
C ASP A 179 -1.97 11.38 -5.34
N LEU A 180 -1.94 12.16 -6.44
CA LEU A 180 -3.09 12.97 -6.86
C LEU A 180 -4.35 12.17 -7.20
N LYS A 181 -4.26 10.84 -7.42
CA LYS A 181 -5.44 9.99 -7.64
C LYS A 181 -6.35 9.94 -6.41
N GLY A 182 -5.79 10.17 -5.22
CA GLY A 182 -6.55 10.38 -3.97
C GLY A 182 -7.46 11.62 -3.98
N ILE A 183 -7.48 12.43 -5.05
CA ILE A 183 -8.53 13.43 -5.26
C ILE A 183 -9.90 12.76 -5.46
N ALA A 184 -9.95 11.65 -6.20
CA ALA A 184 -11.18 10.90 -6.41
C ALA A 184 -11.75 10.31 -5.11
N GLU A 185 -10.90 9.87 -4.19
CA GLU A 185 -11.28 9.33 -2.87
C GLU A 185 -12.07 10.34 -2.01
N GLN A 186 -11.91 11.64 -2.28
CA GLN A 186 -12.58 12.71 -1.52
C GLN A 186 -14.01 12.98 -1.99
N ARG A 187 -14.50 12.24 -2.99
CA ARG A 187 -15.84 12.39 -3.53
C ARG A 187 -16.57 11.06 -3.49
N ILE A 188 -17.87 11.17 -3.26
CA ILE A 188 -18.81 10.11 -3.62
C ILE A 188 -19.41 10.41 -5.00
N THR A 189 -19.93 9.40 -5.67
CA THR A 189 -20.71 9.55 -6.90
C THR A 189 -22.09 10.13 -6.58
N VAL A 190 -22.57 11.05 -7.41
CA VAL A 190 -23.92 11.63 -7.27
C VAL A 190 -24.63 11.48 -8.61
N PRO A 191 -25.79 10.79 -8.65
CA PRO A 191 -26.56 10.64 -9.88
C PRO A 191 -26.92 12.01 -10.49
N PRO A 192 -26.94 12.13 -11.83
CA PRO A 192 -27.48 13.30 -12.51
C PRO A 192 -28.90 13.64 -12.05
N GLU A 193 -29.27 14.92 -12.14
CA GLU A 193 -30.60 15.38 -11.68
C GLU A 193 -31.72 14.62 -12.41
N GLY A 194 -32.63 14.03 -11.63
CA GLY A 194 -33.76 13.27 -12.15
C GLY A 194 -33.48 11.80 -12.46
N ARG A 195 -32.25 11.30 -12.23
CA ARG A 195 -31.92 9.87 -12.38
C ARG A 195 -31.77 9.17 -11.03
N ALA A 196 -32.09 7.88 -11.01
CA ALA A 196 -31.84 7.04 -9.84
C ALA A 196 -30.33 6.79 -9.65
N GLU A 197 -29.60 6.56 -10.74
CA GLU A 197 -28.15 6.27 -10.77
C GLU A 197 -27.44 7.02 -11.92
N ASP A 198 -26.12 7.13 -11.83
CA ASP A 198 -25.28 7.53 -12.98
C ASP A 198 -24.91 6.29 -13.80
N ARG A 199 -25.88 5.77 -14.57
CA ARG A 199 -25.76 4.54 -15.37
C ARG A 199 -25.42 4.83 -16.82
N LEU A 200 -24.50 4.02 -17.36
CA LEU A 200 -24.08 4.07 -18.76
C LEU A 200 -23.68 2.68 -19.27
N GLN A 201 -24.08 2.37 -20.51
CA GLN A 201 -23.55 1.25 -21.29
C GLN A 201 -22.61 1.78 -22.37
N ALA A 202 -21.30 1.61 -22.17
CA ALA A 202 -20.25 2.16 -23.02
C ALA A 202 -18.94 1.42 -22.80
N PRO A 203 -17.88 1.67 -23.60
CA PRO A 203 -16.53 1.23 -23.27
C PRO A 203 -16.15 1.65 -21.85
N ALA A 204 -15.39 0.79 -21.16
CA ALA A 204 -15.03 1.01 -19.76
C ALA A 204 -14.34 2.36 -19.50
N GLU A 205 -13.44 2.80 -20.39
CA GLU A 205 -12.81 4.12 -20.33
C GLU A 205 -13.85 5.26 -20.33
N THR A 206 -14.85 5.17 -21.21
CA THR A 206 -15.91 6.17 -21.36
C THR A 206 -16.72 6.29 -20.09
N ILE A 207 -17.04 5.17 -19.43
CA ILE A 207 -17.77 5.16 -18.14
C ILE A 207 -16.95 5.84 -17.05
N MET A 208 -15.68 5.45 -16.89
CA MET A 208 -14.78 6.06 -15.91
C MET A 208 -14.68 7.58 -16.11
N LYS A 209 -14.50 8.02 -17.37
CA LYS A 209 -14.40 9.45 -17.72
C LYS A 209 -15.71 10.19 -17.46
N GLN A 210 -16.87 9.59 -17.76
CA GLN A 210 -18.17 10.19 -17.49
C GLN A 210 -18.43 10.39 -15.99
N TRP A 211 -18.05 9.41 -15.16
CA TRP A 211 -18.20 9.54 -13.70
C TRP A 211 -17.28 10.61 -13.13
N VAL A 212 -16.05 10.75 -13.64
CA VAL A 212 -15.15 11.85 -13.25
C VAL A 212 -15.67 13.20 -13.71
N GLU A 213 -16.22 13.28 -14.93
CA GLU A 213 -16.83 14.50 -15.46
C GLU A 213 -17.95 14.99 -14.53
N ASN A 214 -18.86 14.10 -14.14
CA ASN A 214 -20.03 14.44 -13.33
C ASN A 214 -19.72 14.72 -11.85
N ASN A 215 -18.53 14.36 -11.35
CA ASN A 215 -18.21 14.44 -9.92
C ASN A 215 -17.00 15.32 -9.58
N LEU A 216 -16.07 15.52 -10.51
CA LEU A 216 -14.85 16.30 -10.30
C LEU A 216 -14.72 17.50 -11.23
N VAL A 217 -15.15 17.41 -12.50
CA VAL A 217 -14.90 18.47 -13.49
C VAL A 217 -16.10 19.40 -13.66
N ASN A 218 -17.24 18.84 -14.05
CA ASN A 218 -18.50 19.56 -14.30
C ASN A 218 -19.67 19.00 -13.48
N PRO A 219 -19.56 18.93 -12.14
CA PRO A 219 -20.67 18.47 -11.30
C PRO A 219 -21.84 19.45 -11.28
N THR A 220 -23.06 18.93 -11.08
CA THR A 220 -24.28 19.74 -10.89
C THR A 220 -24.15 20.72 -9.73
N ASP A 221 -23.55 20.27 -8.61
CA ASP A 221 -23.16 21.15 -7.51
C ASP A 221 -21.74 21.69 -7.75
N SER A 222 -21.68 22.98 -8.11
CA SER A 222 -20.44 23.66 -8.48
C SER A 222 -19.40 23.69 -7.37
N ASP A 223 -19.80 23.57 -6.10
CA ASP A 223 -18.86 23.55 -4.97
C ASP A 223 -18.02 22.27 -4.94
N ARG A 224 -18.42 21.23 -5.68
CA ARG A 224 -17.70 19.96 -5.78
C ARG A 224 -16.54 20.01 -6.78
N ALA A 225 -16.60 20.91 -7.76
CA ALA A 225 -15.68 20.99 -8.89
C ALA A 225 -14.23 21.19 -8.41
N ILE A 226 -13.30 20.44 -9.00
CA ILE A 226 -11.87 20.56 -8.77
C ILE A 226 -11.33 21.64 -9.72
N PRO A 227 -10.78 22.76 -9.20
CA PRO A 227 -10.23 23.80 -10.05
C PRO A 227 -9.09 23.29 -10.94
N ASN A 228 -9.06 23.77 -12.18
CA ASN A 228 -8.05 23.44 -13.19
C ASN A 228 -7.94 21.93 -13.49
N MET A 229 -8.99 21.14 -13.26
CA MET A 229 -9.03 19.74 -13.69
C MET A 229 -9.63 19.61 -15.09
N ARG A 230 -9.01 18.79 -15.92
CA ARG A 230 -9.55 18.34 -17.21
C ARG A 230 -9.46 16.83 -17.36
N ILE A 231 -10.25 16.31 -18.30
CA ILE A 231 -10.22 14.90 -18.70
C ILE A 231 -9.45 14.79 -20.02
N ALA A 232 -8.53 13.82 -20.11
CA ALA A 232 -7.84 13.51 -21.35
C ALA A 232 -8.79 12.92 -22.41
N PRO A 233 -8.49 13.05 -23.72
CA PRO A 233 -9.37 12.55 -24.78
C PRO A 233 -9.75 11.08 -24.60
N ASP A 234 -11.03 10.76 -24.72
CA ASP A 234 -11.53 9.39 -24.68
C ASP A 234 -11.07 8.61 -25.90
N GLN A 235 -10.43 7.47 -25.68
CA GLN A 235 -9.94 6.55 -26.71
C GLN A 235 -10.81 5.29 -26.84
N GLU A 236 -11.94 5.23 -26.12
CA GLU A 236 -12.90 4.13 -26.14
C GLU A 236 -12.25 2.77 -25.78
N ARG A 237 -11.29 2.75 -24.83
CA ARG A 237 -10.61 1.52 -24.40
C ARG A 237 -11.47 0.65 -23.49
N GLY A 238 -11.16 -0.65 -23.51
CA GLY A 238 -11.87 -1.68 -22.77
C GLY A 238 -13.15 -2.13 -23.48
N GLU A 239 -13.71 -3.25 -23.00
CA GLU A 239 -14.96 -3.78 -23.53
C GLU A 239 -16.15 -2.85 -23.18
N THR A 240 -17.24 -2.98 -23.95
CA THR A 240 -18.49 -2.30 -23.62
C THR A 240 -19.18 -3.02 -22.47
N ILE A 241 -19.32 -2.32 -21.35
CA ILE A 241 -19.94 -2.84 -20.12
C ILE A 241 -21.13 -1.96 -19.73
N ASN A 242 -22.06 -2.49 -18.93
CA ASN A 242 -23.15 -1.72 -18.35
C ASN A 242 -22.84 -1.48 -16.87
N ARG A 243 -22.63 -0.23 -16.46
CA ARG A 243 -22.32 0.12 -15.07
C ARG A 243 -23.10 1.33 -14.61
N GLY A 244 -23.53 1.28 -13.35
CA GLY A 244 -24.23 2.35 -12.65
C GLY A 244 -23.63 2.56 -11.28
N THR A 245 -23.64 3.81 -10.82
CA THR A 245 -23.11 4.19 -9.51
C THR A 245 -23.99 5.23 -8.82
N ARG A 246 -24.04 5.18 -7.49
CA ARG A 246 -24.82 6.10 -6.67
C ARG A 246 -24.30 6.17 -5.23
N TYR A 247 -23.90 7.36 -4.79
CA TYR A 247 -23.52 7.68 -3.41
C TYR A 247 -22.43 6.77 -2.82
N LYS A 248 -21.63 6.15 -3.69
CA LYS A 248 -20.46 5.34 -3.34
C LYS A 248 -19.19 6.14 -3.53
N ASN A 249 -18.07 5.71 -2.96
CA ASN A 249 -16.80 6.40 -3.17
C ASN A 249 -16.41 6.36 -4.66
N LEU A 250 -16.01 7.50 -5.24
CA LEU A 250 -15.67 7.57 -6.66
C LEU A 250 -14.40 6.77 -6.99
N ALA A 251 -13.38 6.81 -6.14
CA ALA A 251 -12.14 6.06 -6.39
C ALA A 251 -12.37 4.55 -6.33
N GLU A 252 -13.15 4.07 -5.35
CA GLU A 252 -13.49 2.64 -5.21
C GLU A 252 -14.27 2.13 -6.44
N GLU A 253 -15.18 2.93 -6.98
CA GLU A 253 -15.95 2.56 -8.17
C GLU A 253 -15.08 2.56 -9.45
N LEU A 254 -14.14 3.49 -9.58
CA LEU A 254 -13.15 3.49 -10.67
C LEU A 254 -12.19 2.29 -10.54
N GLU A 255 -11.80 1.94 -9.32
CA GLU A 255 -10.98 0.77 -9.01
C GLU A 255 -11.70 -0.54 -9.35
N SER A 256 -12.98 -0.66 -9.02
CA SER A 256 -13.81 -1.83 -9.40
C SER A 256 -13.83 -2.05 -10.91
N ILE A 257 -14.04 -0.99 -11.72
CA ILE A 257 -13.94 -1.12 -13.19
C ILE A 257 -12.51 -1.49 -13.60
N SER A 258 -11.49 -0.97 -12.93
CA SER A 258 -10.08 -1.29 -13.23
C SER A 258 -9.77 -2.77 -13.00
N GLN A 259 -10.23 -3.33 -11.88
CA GLN A 259 -10.07 -4.75 -11.54
C GLN A 259 -10.82 -5.64 -12.53
N PHE A 260 -12.02 -5.25 -12.94
CA PHE A 260 -12.83 -5.99 -13.91
C PHE A 260 -12.24 -5.98 -15.32
N THR A 261 -11.67 -4.86 -15.76
CA THR A 261 -11.30 -4.64 -17.17
C THR A 261 -9.80 -4.70 -17.45
N GLY A 262 -8.97 -4.60 -16.41
CA GLY A 262 -7.52 -4.46 -16.53
C GLY A 262 -7.05 -3.06 -16.96
N LEU A 263 -7.96 -2.08 -17.10
CA LEU A 263 -7.60 -0.68 -17.32
C LEU A 263 -7.10 -0.07 -16.00
N GLY A 264 -6.15 0.85 -16.08
CA GLY A 264 -5.73 1.70 -14.96
C GLY A 264 -6.18 3.14 -15.18
N TRP A 265 -6.21 3.94 -14.12
CA TRP A 265 -6.47 5.37 -14.22
C TRP A 265 -5.50 6.16 -13.34
N ASN A 266 -5.30 7.43 -13.66
CA ASN A 266 -4.50 8.33 -12.85
C ASN A 266 -5.00 9.78 -12.92
N ILE A 267 -4.66 10.55 -11.90
CA ILE A 267 -4.71 12.02 -11.93
C ILE A 267 -3.28 12.51 -11.81
N TYR A 268 -2.80 13.29 -12.77
CA TYR A 268 -1.44 13.86 -12.75
C TYR A 268 -1.46 15.36 -13.00
N ALA A 269 -0.39 16.05 -12.57
CA ALA A 269 -0.23 17.47 -12.81
C ALA A 269 0.51 17.71 -14.14
N ASP A 270 -0.13 18.44 -15.05
CA ASP A 270 0.49 19.01 -16.23
C ASP A 270 1.05 20.39 -15.87
N PHE A 271 2.36 20.46 -15.60
CA PHE A 271 3.02 21.69 -15.17
C PHE A 271 3.17 22.73 -16.28
N GLU A 272 3.10 22.31 -17.55
CA GLU A 272 3.21 23.25 -18.69
C GLU A 272 1.89 24.00 -18.86
N GLU A 273 0.76 23.29 -18.79
CA GLU A 273 -0.58 23.86 -18.92
C GLU A 273 -1.16 24.33 -17.57
N ASN A 274 -0.53 23.97 -16.45
CA ASN A 274 -0.97 24.27 -15.08
C ASN A 274 -2.36 23.69 -14.76
N GLU A 275 -2.56 22.43 -15.17
CA GLU A 275 -3.81 21.68 -15.05
C GLU A 275 -3.60 20.34 -14.34
N LEU A 276 -4.65 19.84 -13.68
CA LEU A 276 -4.77 18.45 -13.28
C LEU A 276 -5.44 17.68 -14.42
N VAL A 277 -4.90 16.51 -14.76
CA VAL A 277 -5.40 15.70 -15.87
C VAL A 277 -5.82 14.33 -15.35
N PHE A 278 -7.09 14.00 -15.50
CA PHE A 278 -7.57 12.63 -15.35
C PHE A 278 -7.41 11.88 -16.67
N ASP A 279 -6.83 10.69 -16.63
CA ASP A 279 -6.73 9.81 -17.79
C ASP A 279 -6.83 8.33 -17.40
N VAL A 280 -7.16 7.53 -18.40
CA VAL A 280 -7.29 6.07 -18.33
C VAL A 280 -6.27 5.45 -19.26
N TYR A 281 -5.62 4.38 -18.80
CA TYR A 281 -4.51 3.72 -19.45
C TYR A 281 -4.77 2.22 -19.55
N GLU A 282 -4.18 1.61 -20.57
CA GLU A 282 -4.11 0.17 -20.70
C GLU A 282 -2.64 -0.24 -20.50
N GLY A 283 -2.43 -1.27 -19.67
CA GLY A 283 -1.10 -1.84 -19.47
C GLY A 283 -0.55 -2.46 -20.75
N VAL A 284 0.76 -2.35 -20.96
CA VAL A 284 1.41 -2.96 -22.12
C VAL A 284 1.70 -4.44 -21.81
N ASP A 285 1.36 -5.33 -22.75
CA ASP A 285 1.77 -6.73 -22.66
C ASP A 285 3.26 -6.87 -22.94
N ARG A 286 4.03 -7.20 -21.91
CA ARG A 286 5.48 -7.43 -21.91
C ARG A 286 5.83 -8.86 -21.49
N THR A 287 4.88 -9.78 -21.55
CA THR A 287 5.09 -11.18 -21.18
C THR A 287 6.15 -11.86 -22.06
N ALA A 288 6.69 -12.97 -21.59
CA ALA A 288 7.72 -13.74 -22.28
C ALA A 288 7.19 -14.39 -23.57
N GLY A 289 5.88 -14.67 -23.62
CA GLY A 289 5.21 -15.35 -24.73
C GLY A 289 4.86 -14.45 -25.92
N GLN A 290 4.85 -13.12 -25.74
CA GLN A 290 4.52 -12.19 -26.82
C GLN A 290 5.76 -11.74 -27.63
N ASP A 291 5.53 -11.22 -28.83
CA ASP A 291 6.57 -10.85 -29.82
C ASP A 291 6.51 -9.40 -30.30
N GLU A 292 5.55 -8.60 -29.83
CA GLU A 292 5.31 -7.23 -30.29
C GLU A 292 6.10 -6.19 -29.49
N ASN A 293 6.09 -6.32 -28.16
CA ASN A 293 6.70 -5.39 -27.22
C ASN A 293 8.01 -5.95 -26.63
N PRO A 294 8.91 -5.09 -26.13
CA PRO A 294 10.04 -5.54 -25.33
C PRO A 294 9.57 -6.29 -24.08
N ARG A 295 10.03 -7.54 -23.96
CA ARG A 295 9.67 -8.46 -22.88
C ARG A 295 10.34 -8.07 -21.56
N VAL A 296 9.61 -8.23 -20.46
CA VAL A 296 10.09 -7.98 -19.10
C VAL A 296 9.82 -9.22 -18.26
N ILE A 297 10.91 -9.86 -17.81
CA ILE A 297 10.88 -11.10 -17.03
C ILE A 297 11.55 -10.82 -15.70
N PHE A 298 10.79 -10.84 -14.60
CA PHE A 298 11.37 -10.74 -13.27
C PHE A 298 11.65 -12.12 -12.70
N SER A 299 12.88 -12.31 -12.26
CA SER A 299 13.41 -13.57 -11.75
C SER A 299 14.61 -13.30 -10.84
N PRO A 300 14.70 -13.98 -9.69
CA PRO A 300 15.91 -14.02 -8.90
C PRO A 300 17.12 -14.56 -9.68
N GLU A 301 16.92 -15.51 -10.59
CA GLU A 301 17.99 -16.07 -11.44
C GLU A 301 18.56 -15.05 -12.44
N PHE A 302 17.79 -14.00 -12.78
CA PHE A 302 18.22 -12.93 -13.69
C PHE A 302 18.67 -11.66 -12.97
N ASP A 303 18.83 -11.69 -11.63
CA ASP A 303 19.17 -10.52 -10.82
C ASP A 303 18.22 -9.32 -11.10
N THR A 304 16.94 -9.62 -11.33
CA THR A 304 15.90 -8.60 -11.56
C THR A 304 14.95 -8.46 -10.37
N LEU A 305 14.98 -9.42 -9.44
CA LEU A 305 14.12 -9.51 -8.27
C LEU A 305 14.94 -10.02 -7.08
N GLY A 306 14.87 -9.32 -5.95
CA GLY A 306 15.67 -9.58 -4.75
C GLY A 306 15.02 -10.61 -3.83
N GLU A 307 13.84 -10.28 -3.31
CA GLU A 307 13.02 -11.16 -2.49
C GLU A 307 11.72 -11.47 -3.20
N LEU A 308 11.25 -12.72 -3.12
CA LEU A 308 10.01 -13.18 -3.72
C LEU A 308 9.15 -13.86 -2.65
N HIS A 309 7.94 -13.37 -2.43
CA HIS A 309 6.95 -13.93 -1.53
C HIS A 309 5.69 -14.32 -2.31
N PHE A 310 5.20 -15.54 -2.12
CA PHE A 310 4.03 -16.06 -2.82
C PHE A 310 2.94 -16.48 -1.83
N VAL A 311 1.72 -16.05 -2.13
CA VAL A 311 0.51 -16.43 -1.40
C VAL A 311 -0.44 -17.11 -2.37
N ASP A 312 -0.90 -18.31 -1.99
CA ASP A 312 -2.00 -19.05 -2.64
C ASP A 312 -3.06 -19.35 -1.57
N SER A 313 -4.24 -18.73 -1.67
CA SER A 313 -5.29 -18.79 -0.66
C SER A 313 -6.65 -19.11 -1.28
N GLN A 314 -7.36 -20.03 -0.63
CA GLN A 314 -8.77 -20.37 -0.93
C GLN A 314 -9.69 -20.02 0.23
N THR A 315 -9.22 -19.20 1.17
CA THR A 315 -9.97 -18.86 2.39
C THR A 315 -11.33 -18.26 2.03
N ASP A 316 -11.33 -17.36 1.06
CA ASP A 316 -12.53 -16.65 0.62
C ASP A 316 -13.11 -17.25 -0.67
N TYR A 317 -12.50 -18.30 -1.26
CA TYR A 317 -12.90 -18.89 -2.54
C TYR A 317 -14.38 -19.30 -2.60
N LYS A 318 -15.09 -18.85 -3.64
CA LYS A 318 -16.47 -19.23 -3.98
C LYS A 318 -16.56 -19.48 -5.49
N ASN A 319 -17.41 -20.43 -5.87
CA ASN A 319 -17.67 -20.75 -7.27
C ASN A 319 -19.16 -20.88 -7.59
N THR A 320 -20.05 -20.73 -6.61
CA THR A 320 -21.48 -20.67 -6.84
C THR A 320 -22.14 -19.58 -6.00
N ALA A 321 -22.92 -18.73 -6.63
CA ALA A 321 -23.64 -17.63 -6.00
C ALA A 321 -25.15 -17.82 -6.10
N TYR A 322 -25.86 -17.61 -4.99
CA TYR A 322 -27.31 -17.42 -4.99
C TYR A 322 -27.59 -15.92 -4.94
N VAL A 323 -28.16 -15.38 -6.01
CA VAL A 323 -28.41 -13.94 -6.16
C VAL A 323 -29.90 -13.69 -6.05
N ALA A 324 -30.31 -12.91 -5.06
CA ALA A 324 -31.72 -12.73 -4.73
C ALA A 324 -32.18 -11.29 -4.94
N GLY A 325 -33.07 -11.09 -5.91
CA GLY A 325 -33.69 -9.81 -6.27
C GLY A 325 -34.74 -9.32 -5.27
N GLN A 326 -35.61 -8.39 -5.71
CA GLN A 326 -36.78 -7.97 -4.95
C GLN A 326 -37.80 -9.10 -4.70
N GLY A 327 -38.65 -8.90 -3.69
CA GLY A 327 -39.69 -9.85 -3.26
C GLY A 327 -39.41 -10.50 -1.90
N GLU A 328 -40.39 -11.25 -1.40
CA GLU A 328 -40.32 -11.94 -0.11
C GLU A 328 -40.76 -13.41 -0.22
N GLY A 329 -40.14 -14.29 0.58
CA GLY A 329 -40.54 -15.70 0.65
C GLY A 329 -40.43 -16.44 -0.68
N GLU A 330 -41.47 -17.18 -1.05
CA GLU A 330 -41.54 -17.94 -2.30
C GLU A 330 -41.68 -17.05 -3.55
N GLU A 331 -42.06 -15.78 -3.38
CA GLU A 331 -42.21 -14.81 -4.48
C GLU A 331 -40.91 -14.03 -4.73
N ARG A 332 -39.84 -14.29 -3.97
CA ARG A 332 -38.55 -13.64 -4.18
C ARG A 332 -37.83 -14.28 -5.36
N LEU A 333 -37.48 -13.48 -6.36
CA LEU A 333 -36.69 -13.93 -7.50
C LEU A 333 -35.28 -14.27 -7.03
N VAL A 334 -34.85 -15.51 -7.30
CA VAL A 334 -33.50 -16.00 -6.96
C VAL A 334 -32.94 -16.73 -8.15
N THR A 335 -31.75 -16.32 -8.61
CA THR A 335 -30.97 -17.02 -9.62
C THR A 335 -29.72 -17.63 -9.01
N ILE A 336 -29.15 -18.63 -9.70
CA ILE A 336 -27.89 -19.27 -9.32
C ILE A 336 -26.89 -19.01 -10.44
N THR A 337 -25.72 -18.51 -10.06
CA THR A 337 -24.62 -18.16 -10.96
C THR A 337 -23.39 -18.97 -10.58
N GLY A 338 -22.61 -19.43 -11.57
CA GLY A 338 -21.44 -20.27 -11.36
C GLY A 338 -21.75 -21.77 -11.30
N GLU A 339 -20.73 -22.57 -11.05
CA GLU A 339 -20.77 -24.03 -11.14
C GLU A 339 -20.02 -24.68 -9.96
N GLY A 340 -20.45 -25.87 -9.55
CA GLY A 340 -19.85 -26.59 -8.43
C GLY A 340 -20.77 -27.67 -7.89
N THR A 341 -20.21 -28.82 -7.53
CA THR A 341 -20.99 -29.95 -6.99
C THR A 341 -20.27 -30.62 -5.83
N GLY A 342 -21.02 -31.25 -4.91
CA GLY A 342 -20.44 -32.03 -3.82
C GLY A 342 -19.53 -31.19 -2.91
N LEU A 343 -18.31 -31.68 -2.68
CA LEU A 343 -17.28 -30.97 -1.89
C LEU A 343 -16.64 -29.81 -2.67
N ASP A 344 -16.73 -29.81 -4.00
CA ASP A 344 -16.15 -28.78 -4.86
C ASP A 344 -17.08 -27.57 -5.01
N ARG A 345 -18.21 -27.52 -4.29
CA ARG A 345 -19.18 -26.41 -4.34
C ARG A 345 -18.96 -25.46 -3.16
N HIS A 346 -18.56 -24.24 -3.45
CA HIS A 346 -18.32 -23.18 -2.48
C HIS A 346 -19.29 -22.04 -2.71
N GLU A 347 -20.22 -21.86 -1.77
CA GLU A 347 -21.43 -21.04 -1.99
C GLU A 347 -21.38 -19.67 -1.30
N ILE A 348 -21.85 -18.63 -1.99
CA ILE A 348 -22.12 -17.29 -1.46
C ILE A 348 -23.58 -16.88 -1.71
N PHE A 349 -24.14 -16.06 -0.82
CA PHE A 349 -25.45 -15.45 -1.00
C PHE A 349 -25.31 -13.95 -1.21
N ILE A 350 -25.92 -13.43 -2.28
CA ILE A 350 -25.86 -12.03 -2.68
C ILE A 350 -27.26 -11.44 -2.64
N ASP A 351 -27.38 -10.32 -1.93
CA ASP A 351 -28.63 -9.63 -1.69
C ASP A 351 -28.80 -8.46 -2.66
N ALA A 352 -29.36 -8.74 -3.84
CA ALA A 352 -29.53 -7.79 -4.93
C ALA A 352 -30.94 -7.17 -4.96
N ARG A 353 -31.44 -6.73 -3.79
CA ARG A 353 -32.78 -6.10 -3.65
C ARG A 353 -32.92 -4.77 -4.39
N ASP A 354 -31.83 -4.22 -4.87
CA ASP A 354 -31.78 -3.08 -5.79
C ASP A 354 -32.32 -3.42 -7.18
N VAL A 355 -32.29 -4.70 -7.59
CA VAL A 355 -32.86 -5.16 -8.87
C VAL A 355 -34.37 -5.38 -8.71
N GLY A 356 -35.16 -4.48 -9.30
CA GLY A 356 -36.64 -4.49 -9.28
C GLY A 356 -37.27 -4.85 -10.62
N ASP A 357 -38.54 -4.50 -10.78
CA ASP A 357 -39.35 -4.69 -12.00
C ASP A 357 -39.41 -3.44 -12.90
N GLU A 358 -38.69 -2.39 -12.54
CA GLU A 358 -38.56 -1.16 -13.32
C GLU A 358 -37.07 -0.79 -13.51
N ASP A 359 -36.71 -0.27 -14.68
CA ASP A 359 -35.41 0.34 -14.94
C ASP A 359 -35.29 1.76 -14.34
N ASP A 360 -34.12 2.39 -14.49
CA ASP A 360 -33.86 3.75 -13.99
C ASP A 360 -34.76 4.85 -14.60
N ASP A 361 -35.38 4.58 -15.75
CA ASP A 361 -36.30 5.47 -16.46
C ASP A 361 -37.79 5.16 -16.14
N GLY A 362 -38.04 4.18 -15.27
CA GLY A 362 -39.38 3.73 -14.88
C GLY A 362 -40.08 2.87 -15.94
N ASN A 363 -39.33 2.27 -16.87
CA ASN A 363 -39.86 1.28 -17.79
C ASN A 363 -39.88 -0.09 -17.12
N GLU A 364 -40.95 -0.83 -17.34
CA GLU A 364 -41.08 -2.21 -16.85
C GLU A 364 -40.01 -3.11 -17.48
N ILE A 365 -39.21 -3.79 -16.65
CA ILE A 365 -38.24 -4.80 -17.06
C ILE A 365 -38.82 -6.19 -16.81
N ASP A 366 -38.75 -7.06 -17.82
CA ASP A 366 -39.31 -8.40 -17.71
C ASP A 366 -38.44 -9.32 -16.82
N GLU A 367 -39.01 -10.46 -16.42
CA GLU A 367 -38.34 -11.38 -15.50
C GLU A 367 -37.05 -11.97 -16.09
N ASP A 368 -36.97 -12.16 -17.42
CA ASP A 368 -35.77 -12.68 -18.08
C ASP A 368 -34.63 -11.64 -18.01
N GLU A 369 -34.95 -10.37 -18.26
CA GLU A 369 -34.00 -9.25 -18.12
C GLU A 369 -33.55 -9.06 -16.65
N GLN A 370 -34.46 -9.22 -15.69
CA GLN A 370 -34.09 -9.22 -14.26
C GLN A 370 -33.12 -10.36 -13.91
N ILE A 371 -33.34 -11.57 -14.45
CA ILE A 371 -32.46 -12.71 -14.25
C ILE A 371 -31.06 -12.43 -14.82
N ASP A 372 -30.97 -11.82 -16.01
CA ASP A 372 -29.69 -11.48 -16.63
C ASP A 372 -28.90 -10.49 -15.76
N ILE A 373 -29.55 -9.46 -15.22
CA ILE A 373 -28.92 -8.48 -14.30
C ILE A 373 -28.43 -9.18 -13.02
N LEU A 374 -29.25 -10.06 -12.44
CA LEU A 374 -28.86 -10.83 -11.25
C LEU A 374 -27.70 -11.78 -11.54
N GLN A 375 -27.64 -12.37 -12.74
CA GLN A 375 -26.53 -13.22 -13.15
C GLN A 375 -25.24 -12.42 -13.30
N GLU A 376 -25.29 -11.24 -13.91
CA GLU A 376 -24.12 -10.35 -14.04
C GLU A 376 -23.59 -9.96 -12.65
N ARG A 377 -24.48 -9.59 -11.71
CA ARG A 377 -24.11 -9.32 -10.31
C ARG A 377 -23.46 -10.54 -9.64
N GLY A 378 -23.98 -11.73 -9.91
CA GLY A 378 -23.40 -12.98 -9.42
C GLY A 378 -21.99 -13.23 -9.95
N GLN A 379 -21.75 -12.96 -11.24
CA GLN A 379 -20.43 -13.12 -11.86
C GLN A 379 -19.43 -12.11 -11.30
N GLU A 380 -19.85 -10.86 -11.07
CA GLU A 380 -19.06 -9.81 -10.45
C GLU A 380 -18.54 -10.24 -9.07
N GLU A 381 -19.44 -10.63 -8.16
CA GLU A 381 -19.07 -11.07 -6.80
C GLU A 381 -18.26 -12.39 -6.79
N LEU A 382 -18.52 -13.31 -7.72
CA LEU A 382 -17.71 -14.51 -7.86
C LEU A 382 -16.29 -14.19 -8.34
N SER A 383 -16.11 -13.16 -9.17
CA SER A 383 -14.79 -12.71 -9.60
C SER A 383 -13.97 -12.12 -8.46
N GLU A 384 -14.63 -11.52 -7.45
CA GLU A 384 -14.03 -11.04 -6.20
C GLU A 384 -13.78 -12.15 -5.16
N THR A 385 -14.13 -13.40 -5.48
CA THR A 385 -13.95 -14.55 -4.59
C THR A 385 -13.27 -15.71 -5.32
N GLU A 386 -12.46 -15.42 -6.34
CA GLU A 386 -11.59 -16.40 -6.99
C GLU A 386 -10.48 -16.87 -6.04
N VAL A 387 -9.76 -17.94 -6.44
CA VAL A 387 -8.53 -18.36 -5.75
C VAL A 387 -7.55 -17.19 -5.76
N GLU A 388 -7.09 -16.82 -4.57
CA GLU A 388 -6.20 -15.69 -4.36
C GLU A 388 -4.76 -16.10 -4.63
N GLN A 389 -4.16 -15.51 -5.67
CA GLN A 389 -2.75 -15.68 -5.98
C GLN A 389 -2.07 -14.32 -6.00
N MET A 390 -1.13 -14.13 -5.08
CA MET A 390 -0.38 -12.89 -4.93
C MET A 390 1.10 -13.20 -4.90
N LEU A 391 1.86 -12.47 -5.71
CA LEU A 391 3.32 -12.52 -5.70
C LEU A 391 3.85 -11.13 -5.35
N GLU A 392 4.53 -11.01 -4.23
CA GLU A 392 5.21 -9.79 -3.83
C GLU A 392 6.70 -9.94 -4.09
N GLY A 393 7.31 -8.94 -4.73
CA GLY A 393 8.71 -8.96 -5.08
C GLY A 393 9.42 -7.65 -4.80
N GLY A 394 10.56 -7.72 -4.11
CA GLY A 394 11.48 -6.59 -4.03
C GLY A 394 12.18 -6.42 -5.36
N ILE A 395 11.82 -5.41 -6.15
CA ILE A 395 12.50 -5.16 -7.43
C ILE A 395 13.87 -4.57 -7.14
N LEU A 396 14.91 -5.16 -7.73
CA LEU A 396 16.26 -4.62 -7.60
C LEU A 396 16.35 -3.28 -8.35
N THR A 397 16.60 -2.20 -7.61
CA THR A 397 16.70 -0.85 -8.19
C THR A 397 17.92 -0.67 -9.10
N HIS A 398 18.87 -1.60 -9.03
CA HIS A 398 19.99 -1.75 -9.97
C HIS A 398 19.85 -2.97 -10.88
N SER A 399 18.62 -3.28 -11.29
CA SER A 399 18.28 -4.30 -12.28
C SER A 399 18.60 -3.86 -13.72
N THR A 400 18.62 -4.82 -14.64
CA THR A 400 18.64 -4.56 -16.10
C THR A 400 17.39 -3.82 -16.57
N PHE A 401 16.25 -4.02 -15.91
CA PHE A 401 15.00 -3.31 -16.16
C PHE A 401 14.85 -2.10 -15.23
N GLN A 402 14.47 -0.97 -15.79
CA GLN A 402 14.25 0.28 -15.07
C GLN A 402 12.77 0.66 -15.12
N TYR A 403 12.19 0.91 -13.95
CA TYR A 403 10.83 1.41 -13.81
C TYR A 403 10.64 2.72 -14.58
N GLU A 404 9.47 2.91 -15.17
CA GLU A 404 9.07 4.04 -16.03
C GLU A 404 9.82 4.19 -17.36
N ARG A 405 10.85 3.36 -17.59
CA ARG A 405 11.53 3.23 -18.87
C ARG A 405 11.13 1.95 -19.59
N ASP A 406 11.32 0.81 -18.92
CA ASP A 406 11.18 -0.52 -19.51
C ASP A 406 9.84 -1.18 -19.16
N TYR A 407 9.27 -0.84 -18.00
CA TYR A 407 7.94 -1.26 -17.55
C TYR A 407 7.27 -0.17 -16.71
N ARG A 408 5.95 -0.22 -16.60
CA ARG A 408 5.12 0.70 -15.80
C ARG A 408 4.10 -0.07 -14.96
N LEU A 409 3.52 0.61 -13.97
CA LEU A 409 2.33 0.13 -13.26
C LEU A 409 1.25 -0.26 -14.29
N GLY A 410 0.64 -1.43 -14.12
CA GLY A 410 -0.36 -1.98 -15.03
C GLY A 410 0.19 -2.85 -16.18
N ASP A 411 1.48 -2.76 -16.53
CA ASP A 411 2.06 -3.62 -17.57
C ASP A 411 1.95 -5.10 -17.17
N LYS A 412 1.65 -5.98 -18.15
CA LYS A 412 1.66 -7.44 -17.94
C LYS A 412 3.08 -7.97 -18.15
N VAL A 413 3.62 -8.64 -17.15
CA VAL A 413 5.02 -9.12 -17.14
C VAL A 413 5.06 -10.61 -16.80
N THR A 414 6.20 -11.25 -17.03
CA THR A 414 6.41 -12.64 -16.61
C THR A 414 7.24 -12.70 -15.34
N LEU A 415 6.75 -13.42 -14.35
CA LEU A 415 7.49 -13.77 -13.14
C LEU A 415 8.01 -15.19 -13.29
N GLN A 416 9.31 -15.36 -13.14
CA GLN A 416 9.98 -16.64 -13.33
C GLN A 416 10.82 -17.00 -12.11
N LYS A 417 10.58 -18.19 -11.54
CA LYS A 417 11.40 -18.76 -10.48
C LYS A 417 11.73 -20.22 -10.75
N GLU A 418 13.01 -20.50 -10.97
CA GLU A 418 13.46 -21.89 -11.12
C GLU A 418 13.32 -22.67 -9.80
N GLY A 419 12.92 -23.93 -9.89
CA GLY A 419 12.80 -24.85 -8.75
C GLY A 419 11.60 -24.60 -7.83
N TRP A 420 10.85 -23.52 -8.03
CA TRP A 420 9.50 -23.40 -7.48
C TRP A 420 8.55 -24.18 -8.37
N HIS A 421 7.85 -25.13 -7.75
CA HIS A 421 6.80 -25.90 -8.41
C HIS A 421 5.49 -25.59 -7.69
N PHE A 422 4.52 -25.10 -8.45
CA PHE A 422 3.17 -24.91 -7.96
C PHE A 422 2.38 -26.18 -8.24
N ILE A 423 1.83 -26.79 -7.18
CA ILE A 423 0.71 -27.72 -7.30
C ILE A 423 -0.53 -26.84 -7.05
N PRO A 424 -1.23 -26.32 -8.07
CA PRO A 424 -2.53 -25.73 -7.83
C PRO A 424 -3.39 -26.75 -7.14
N THR A 425 -3.86 -26.38 -5.96
CA THR A 425 -4.98 -27.10 -5.36
C THR A 425 -6.23 -26.63 -6.10
N VAL A 426 -6.42 -27.06 -7.37
CA VAL A 426 -7.59 -26.64 -8.16
C VAL A 426 -8.44 -27.85 -8.50
N THR A 427 -9.39 -28.13 -7.61
CA THR A 427 -10.69 -28.68 -7.99
C THR A 427 -11.48 -27.56 -8.67
N GLY A 428 -11.40 -27.43 -10.00
CA GLY A 428 -12.23 -26.45 -10.70
C GLY A 428 -11.89 -26.01 -12.12
N ARG A 429 -10.65 -26.18 -12.63
CA ARG A 429 -10.36 -25.89 -14.04
C ARG A 429 -10.91 -27.03 -14.91
N PRO A 430 -11.75 -26.77 -15.93
CA PRO A 430 -12.18 -27.80 -16.85
C PRO A 430 -10.98 -28.32 -17.66
N LEU A 431 -10.73 -29.63 -17.58
CA LEU A 431 -9.67 -30.28 -18.36
C LEU A 431 -9.95 -30.13 -19.86
N TYR A 432 -8.90 -29.92 -20.66
CA TYR A 432 -8.95 -29.90 -22.14
C TYR A 432 -10.10 -29.07 -22.72
N ASN A 433 -10.29 -27.84 -22.25
CA ASN A 433 -11.41 -26.95 -22.66
C ASN A 433 -12.82 -27.55 -22.41
N GLY A 434 -12.97 -28.37 -21.38
CA GLY A 434 -14.23 -29.01 -20.99
C GLY A 434 -14.45 -30.40 -21.59
N GLU A 435 -13.48 -30.95 -22.32
CA GLU A 435 -13.56 -32.28 -22.92
C GLU A 435 -12.95 -33.38 -22.02
N THR A 436 -13.24 -34.64 -22.33
CA THR A 436 -12.55 -35.78 -21.66
C THR A 436 -11.18 -36.01 -22.29
N PHE A 437 -10.22 -36.60 -21.55
CA PHE A 437 -8.92 -36.99 -22.12
C PHE A 437 -9.08 -37.85 -23.38
N ALA A 438 -10.03 -38.79 -23.35
CA ALA A 438 -10.33 -39.67 -24.48
C ALA A 438 -10.79 -38.93 -25.75
N THR A 439 -11.35 -37.72 -25.59
CA THR A 439 -11.81 -36.87 -26.70
C THR A 439 -10.70 -35.92 -27.16
N ALA A 440 -9.98 -35.31 -26.22
CA ALA A 440 -8.94 -34.34 -26.51
C ALA A 440 -7.63 -34.96 -27.05
N HIS A 441 -7.36 -36.21 -26.68
CA HIS A 441 -6.16 -36.96 -27.05
C HIS A 441 -6.55 -38.32 -27.67
N ASP A 442 -7.36 -38.29 -28.72
CA ASP A 442 -7.82 -39.49 -29.45
C ASP A 442 -6.68 -40.24 -30.15
N ASP A 443 -5.56 -39.56 -30.39
CA ASP A 443 -4.30 -40.08 -30.91
C ASP A 443 -3.57 -40.97 -29.91
N LEU A 444 -3.74 -40.71 -28.60
CA LEU A 444 -3.20 -41.49 -27.50
C LEU A 444 -4.22 -42.50 -26.97
N TRP A 445 -5.48 -42.12 -26.81
CA TRP A 445 -6.48 -42.92 -26.13
C TRP A 445 -6.77 -44.25 -26.84
N LEU A 446 -6.55 -45.37 -26.14
CA LEU A 446 -6.65 -46.73 -26.66
C LEU A 446 -5.72 -47.03 -27.86
N ALA A 447 -4.75 -46.16 -28.14
CA ALA A 447 -3.72 -46.44 -29.13
C ALA A 447 -2.87 -47.62 -28.66
N GLU A 448 -2.41 -48.45 -29.60
CA GLU A 448 -1.48 -49.54 -29.35
C GLU A 448 -0.12 -49.20 -29.99
N SER A 449 0.95 -49.10 -29.18
CA SER A 449 2.29 -48.79 -29.70
C SER A 449 3.41 -49.30 -28.80
N ASP A 450 4.61 -49.47 -29.39
CA ASP A 450 5.81 -49.81 -28.61
C ASP A 450 6.17 -48.70 -27.61
N PHE A 451 5.94 -47.43 -27.94
CA PHE A 451 6.12 -46.28 -27.03
C PHE A 451 5.28 -46.42 -25.75
N ILE A 452 4.01 -46.83 -25.88
CA ILE A 452 3.13 -47.04 -24.72
C ILE A 452 3.62 -48.22 -23.88
N GLY A 453 4.12 -49.27 -24.53
CA GLY A 453 4.76 -50.39 -23.82
C GLY A 453 5.97 -49.94 -22.99
N ASP A 454 6.83 -49.11 -23.57
CA ASP A 454 8.02 -48.56 -22.90
C ASP A 454 7.63 -47.63 -21.74
N LEU A 455 6.61 -46.78 -21.93
CA LEU A 455 6.02 -45.93 -20.88
C LEU A 455 5.47 -46.77 -19.72
N GLN A 456 4.67 -47.79 -19.99
CA GLN A 456 4.12 -48.68 -18.96
C GLN A 456 5.24 -49.41 -18.20
N GLU A 457 6.32 -49.81 -18.88
CA GLU A 457 7.50 -50.39 -18.23
C GLU A 457 8.19 -49.38 -17.29
N LEU A 458 8.33 -48.12 -17.71
CA LEU A 458 8.86 -47.05 -16.87
C LEU A 458 7.97 -46.78 -15.64
N LEU A 459 6.65 -46.69 -15.83
CA LEU A 459 5.68 -46.49 -14.74
C LEU A 459 5.76 -47.61 -13.69
N VAL A 460 5.81 -48.87 -14.12
CA VAL A 460 5.97 -50.02 -13.21
C VAL A 460 7.32 -49.96 -12.48
N LYS A 461 8.41 -49.61 -13.16
CA LYS A 461 9.73 -49.45 -12.53
C LYS A 461 9.77 -48.28 -11.54
N ALA A 462 8.95 -47.26 -11.75
CA ALA A 462 8.74 -46.12 -10.83
C ALA A 462 7.67 -46.40 -9.75
N ASP A 463 7.32 -47.68 -9.54
CA ASP A 463 6.36 -48.14 -8.52
C ASP A 463 4.96 -47.50 -8.66
N ARG A 464 4.54 -47.18 -9.89
CA ARG A 464 3.17 -46.75 -10.22
C ARG A 464 2.31 -47.97 -10.53
N ASP A 465 1.06 -47.94 -10.06
CA ASP A 465 0.07 -48.99 -10.34
C ASP A 465 -0.61 -48.71 -11.70
N ILE A 466 -0.42 -49.61 -12.66
CA ILE A 466 -1.09 -49.57 -13.98
C ILE A 466 -2.23 -50.59 -14.09
N GLY A 467 -2.64 -51.18 -12.96
CA GLY A 467 -3.73 -52.14 -12.84
C GLY A 467 -3.47 -53.52 -13.44
N ASP A 468 -4.50 -54.37 -13.44
CA ASP A 468 -4.39 -55.82 -13.66
C ASP A 468 -3.92 -56.25 -15.07
N HIS A 469 -4.03 -55.37 -16.06
CA HIS A 469 -3.60 -55.68 -17.43
C HIS A 469 -2.07 -55.58 -17.60
N GLY A 470 -1.38 -54.88 -16.70
CA GLY A 470 0.07 -54.71 -16.75
C GLY A 470 0.53 -54.00 -18.03
N ILE A 471 1.67 -54.41 -18.56
CA ILE A 471 2.24 -53.86 -19.80
C ILE A 471 1.55 -54.52 -21.00
N ASP A 472 0.49 -53.89 -21.49
CA ASP A 472 -0.33 -54.37 -22.62
C ASP A 472 -0.16 -53.53 -23.90
N ARG A 473 0.66 -52.46 -23.84
CA ARG A 473 0.95 -51.53 -24.94
C ARG A 473 -0.23 -50.66 -25.37
N VAL A 474 -1.31 -50.66 -24.60
CA VAL A 474 -2.53 -49.88 -24.89
C VAL A 474 -2.69 -48.76 -23.85
N PHE A 475 -2.87 -47.53 -24.32
CA PHE A 475 -3.04 -46.39 -23.41
C PHE A 475 -4.51 -46.31 -22.93
N GLY A 476 -4.83 -47.06 -21.89
CA GLY A 476 -6.15 -47.09 -21.26
C GLY A 476 -6.23 -46.25 -19.97
N GLN A 477 -7.38 -46.30 -19.30
CA GLN A 477 -7.64 -45.53 -18.08
C GLN A 477 -6.58 -45.74 -16.99
N ASN A 478 -6.14 -46.98 -16.76
CA ASN A 478 -5.13 -47.24 -15.73
C ASN A 478 -3.75 -46.63 -16.07
N THR A 479 -3.38 -46.59 -17.35
CA THR A 479 -2.13 -45.94 -17.77
C THR A 479 -2.26 -44.42 -17.61
N LEU A 480 -3.41 -43.85 -18.00
CA LEU A 480 -3.73 -42.45 -17.76
C LEU A 480 -3.65 -42.07 -16.28
N ASP A 481 -4.28 -42.86 -15.40
CA ASP A 481 -4.31 -42.62 -13.95
C ASP A 481 -2.89 -42.72 -13.36
N ALA A 482 -2.08 -43.68 -13.82
CA ALA A 482 -0.69 -43.82 -13.40
C ALA A 482 0.20 -42.65 -13.85
N VAL A 483 0.00 -42.14 -15.07
CA VAL A 483 0.71 -40.94 -15.57
C VAL A 483 0.32 -39.73 -14.74
N ARG A 484 -0.98 -39.54 -14.47
CA ARG A 484 -1.48 -38.41 -13.67
C ARG A 484 -0.95 -38.45 -12.23
N ASP A 485 -1.04 -39.59 -11.55
CA ASP A 485 -0.48 -39.77 -10.21
C ASP A 485 1.03 -39.49 -10.19
N PHE A 486 1.76 -39.92 -11.22
CA PHE A 486 3.19 -39.63 -11.35
C PHE A 486 3.47 -38.13 -11.55
N GLN A 487 2.75 -37.49 -12.48
CA GLN A 487 2.91 -36.07 -12.77
C GLN A 487 2.60 -35.21 -11.54
N GLU A 488 1.54 -35.52 -10.79
CA GLU A 488 1.20 -34.82 -9.55
C GLU A 488 2.27 -35.03 -8.47
N ARG A 489 2.74 -36.28 -8.30
CA ARG A 489 3.73 -36.62 -7.28
C ARG A 489 5.05 -35.88 -7.47
N TYR A 490 5.50 -35.75 -8.71
CA TYR A 490 6.79 -35.14 -9.04
C TYR A 490 6.68 -33.70 -9.51
N GLY A 491 5.46 -33.17 -9.58
CA GLY A 491 5.20 -31.79 -9.93
C GLY A 491 5.55 -31.48 -11.39
N ILE A 492 5.10 -32.33 -12.30
CA ILE A 492 5.35 -32.18 -13.75
C ILE A 492 4.14 -31.53 -14.41
N SER A 493 2.94 -31.98 -14.07
CA SER A 493 1.65 -31.42 -14.53
C SER A 493 0.56 -31.79 -13.52
N TYR A 494 -0.57 -31.08 -13.53
CA TYR A 494 -1.63 -31.20 -12.53
C TYR A 494 -3.04 -31.09 -13.14
N HIS A 495 -4.05 -31.48 -12.37
CA HIS A 495 -5.44 -31.41 -12.80
C HIS A 495 -5.85 -29.99 -13.22
N GLY A 496 -6.15 -29.80 -14.50
CA GLY A 496 -6.47 -28.51 -15.11
C GLY A 496 -5.48 -28.08 -16.20
N ASP A 497 -4.28 -28.68 -16.25
CA ASP A 497 -3.32 -28.47 -17.34
C ASP A 497 -3.74 -29.22 -18.61
N TYR A 498 -3.36 -28.66 -19.76
CA TYR A 498 -3.55 -29.33 -21.05
C TYR A 498 -2.67 -30.59 -21.20
N GLU A 499 -1.52 -30.65 -20.53
CA GLU A 499 -0.59 -31.79 -20.59
C GLU A 499 -0.83 -32.83 -19.48
N TYR A 500 -1.83 -32.60 -18.62
CA TYR A 500 -2.14 -33.51 -17.54
C TYR A 500 -2.58 -34.87 -18.08
N GLY A 501 -1.94 -35.94 -17.66
CA GLY A 501 -2.14 -37.30 -18.19
C GLY A 501 -1.47 -37.58 -19.54
N VAL A 502 -0.86 -36.59 -20.20
CA VAL A 502 -0.10 -36.78 -21.44
C VAL A 502 1.35 -37.14 -21.10
N PRO A 503 1.92 -38.24 -21.61
CA PRO A 503 3.31 -38.62 -21.36
C PRO A 503 4.28 -37.77 -22.21
N THR A 504 4.41 -36.49 -21.88
CA THR A 504 5.33 -35.54 -22.52
C THR A 504 6.80 -35.94 -22.34
N ASP A 505 7.71 -35.33 -23.12
CA ASP A 505 9.16 -35.55 -22.97
C ASP A 505 9.64 -35.28 -21.54
N GLU A 506 9.06 -34.30 -20.86
CA GLU A 506 9.34 -33.99 -19.45
C GLU A 506 8.87 -35.10 -18.51
N THR A 507 7.67 -35.64 -18.76
CA THR A 507 7.11 -36.78 -18.02
C THR A 507 8.00 -38.02 -18.17
N ILE A 508 8.46 -38.31 -19.40
CA ILE A 508 9.35 -39.43 -19.68
C ILE A 508 10.71 -39.24 -19.02
N ALA A 509 11.32 -38.06 -19.15
CA ALA A 509 12.61 -37.76 -18.54
C ALA A 509 12.57 -37.89 -17.01
N ALA A 510 11.48 -37.44 -16.38
CA ALA A 510 11.26 -37.60 -14.96
C ALA A 510 11.10 -39.07 -14.55
N LEU A 511 10.33 -39.87 -15.30
CA LEU A 511 10.21 -41.31 -15.08
C LEU A 511 11.57 -42.00 -15.15
N GLU A 512 12.39 -41.69 -16.15
CA GLU A 512 13.74 -42.23 -16.27
C GLU A 512 14.63 -41.82 -15.09
N ALA A 513 14.56 -40.57 -14.64
CA ALA A 513 15.30 -40.10 -13.46
C ALA A 513 14.91 -40.86 -12.19
N VAL A 514 13.61 -41.09 -11.95
CA VAL A 514 13.11 -41.88 -10.82
C VAL A 514 13.61 -43.31 -10.89
N VAL A 515 13.51 -43.95 -12.05
CA VAL A 515 13.98 -45.33 -12.27
C VAL A 515 15.49 -45.46 -12.06
N ASN A 516 16.26 -44.42 -12.37
CA ASN A 516 17.71 -44.39 -12.18
C ASN A 516 18.14 -43.96 -10.76
N GLY A 517 17.21 -43.53 -9.90
CA GLY A 517 17.50 -43.03 -8.56
C GLY A 517 18.06 -41.61 -8.52
N ASP A 518 17.90 -40.85 -9.61
CA ASP A 518 18.37 -39.47 -9.79
C ASP A 518 17.23 -38.45 -9.56
N GLU A 519 16.36 -38.71 -8.58
CA GLU A 519 15.16 -37.90 -8.31
C GLU A 519 15.47 -36.41 -8.05
N ALA A 520 16.68 -36.10 -7.60
CA ALA A 520 17.15 -34.73 -7.38
C ALA A 520 17.29 -33.90 -8.67
N ASN A 521 17.38 -34.56 -9.84
CA ASN A 521 17.53 -33.93 -11.15
C ASN A 521 16.25 -33.99 -12.00
N ILE A 522 15.13 -34.41 -11.42
CA ILE A 522 13.85 -34.36 -12.13
C ILE A 522 13.60 -32.89 -12.53
N PRO A 523 13.42 -32.61 -13.83
CA PRO A 523 13.06 -31.28 -14.30
C PRO A 523 11.75 -30.91 -13.61
N LYS A 524 11.83 -29.93 -12.71
CA LYS A 524 10.64 -29.28 -12.19
C LYS A 524 10.37 -28.13 -13.16
N PRO A 525 9.19 -28.07 -13.80
CA PRO A 525 8.80 -26.87 -14.51
C PRO A 525 8.96 -25.72 -13.53
N GLY A 526 9.82 -24.75 -13.87
CA GLY A 526 9.96 -23.54 -13.08
C GLY A 526 8.63 -22.80 -13.08
N LEU A 527 8.32 -22.11 -11.99
CA LEU A 527 7.13 -21.27 -11.95
C LEU A 527 7.32 -20.13 -12.95
N ALA A 528 6.49 -20.07 -13.98
CA ALA A 528 6.38 -18.95 -14.91
C ALA A 528 4.93 -18.47 -14.90
N ILE A 529 4.70 -17.26 -14.38
CA ILE A 529 3.36 -16.67 -14.28
C ILE A 529 3.36 -15.33 -15.01
N ASP A 530 2.44 -15.19 -15.97
CA ASP A 530 2.14 -13.92 -16.59
C ASP A 530 1.12 -13.16 -15.75
N THR A 531 1.46 -11.94 -15.35
CA THR A 531 0.66 -11.19 -14.38
C THR A 531 0.88 -9.68 -14.48
N PRO A 532 -0.16 -8.84 -14.22
CA PRO A 532 0.02 -7.41 -14.17
C PRO A 532 0.79 -6.95 -12.93
N ILE A 533 1.46 -5.81 -13.04
CA ILE A 533 2.00 -5.07 -11.89
C ILE A 533 0.88 -4.22 -11.31
N THR A 534 0.48 -4.46 -10.06
CA THR A 534 -0.71 -3.82 -9.46
C THR A 534 -0.38 -2.77 -8.40
N GLU A 535 0.74 -2.90 -7.70
CA GLU A 535 1.24 -1.89 -6.77
C GLU A 535 2.74 -1.68 -7.03
N ILE A 536 3.17 -0.42 -7.00
CA ILE A 536 4.59 -0.05 -6.94
C ILE A 536 4.76 0.94 -5.81
N LYS A 537 5.68 0.61 -4.91
CA LYS A 537 6.04 1.44 -3.76
C LYS A 537 7.49 1.89 -3.91
N GLU A 538 7.66 3.21 -3.96
CA GLU A 538 8.96 3.87 -4.02
C GLU A 538 9.33 4.37 -2.64
N VAL A 539 10.42 3.85 -2.09
CA VAL A 539 10.92 4.24 -0.76
C VAL A 539 12.12 5.15 -0.95
N PHE A 540 11.96 6.40 -0.50
CA PHE A 540 13.01 7.42 -0.57
C PHE A 540 13.68 7.58 0.79
N GLU A 541 14.91 7.05 0.91
CA GLU A 541 15.77 7.25 2.07
C GLU A 541 16.97 8.14 1.72
N PRO A 542 17.64 8.79 2.69
CA PRO A 542 18.79 9.64 2.40
C PRO A 542 19.94 8.88 1.70
N GLY A 543 20.04 9.05 0.38
CA GLY A 543 21.09 8.47 -0.45
C GLY A 543 20.74 7.14 -1.13
N THR A 544 19.55 6.60 -0.91
CA THR A 544 19.07 5.35 -1.53
C THR A 544 17.63 5.50 -2.01
N THR A 545 17.27 4.73 -3.04
CA THR A 545 15.89 4.57 -3.50
C THR A 545 15.66 3.09 -3.66
N GLU A 546 14.59 2.60 -3.06
CA GLU A 546 14.16 1.20 -3.14
C GLU A 546 12.79 1.13 -3.83
N LEU A 547 12.59 0.06 -4.61
CA LEU A 547 11.36 -0.22 -5.33
C LEU A 547 10.82 -1.57 -4.86
N GLU A 548 9.61 -1.57 -4.34
CA GLU A 548 8.84 -2.78 -4.05
C GLU A 548 7.68 -2.86 -5.05
N ALA A 549 7.40 -4.05 -5.58
CA ALA A 549 6.27 -4.26 -6.48
C ALA A 549 5.41 -5.44 -6.04
N VAL A 550 4.12 -5.29 -6.25
CA VAL A 550 3.12 -6.34 -6.09
C VAL A 550 2.64 -6.74 -7.48
N PHE A 551 2.55 -8.05 -7.67
CA PHE A 551 2.08 -8.66 -8.89
C PHE A 551 0.92 -9.61 -8.57
N GLY A 552 -0.06 -9.71 -9.46
CA GLY A 552 -1.20 -10.61 -9.28
C GLY A 552 -2.55 -9.92 -9.45
N LYS A 553 -3.60 -10.57 -8.96
CA LYS A 553 -4.90 -9.92 -8.76
C LYS A 553 -4.96 -9.41 -7.32
N GLU A 554 -5.20 -8.12 -7.13
CA GLU A 554 -5.40 -7.54 -5.80
C GLU A 554 -6.77 -7.89 -5.23
N MET A 555 -6.81 -8.44 -4.02
CA MET A 555 -8.05 -8.65 -3.27
C MET A 555 -8.01 -7.80 -1.98
N PRO A 556 -8.97 -6.88 -1.75
CA PRO A 556 -8.93 -5.87 -0.67
C PRO A 556 -8.71 -6.44 0.76
N ASN A 557 -9.18 -7.66 1.01
CA ASN A 557 -9.18 -8.28 2.34
C ASN A 557 -7.81 -8.82 2.78
N LEU A 558 -6.92 -9.13 1.83
CA LEU A 558 -5.60 -9.69 2.11
C LEU A 558 -4.53 -8.60 2.20
N ILE A 559 -4.57 -7.58 1.34
CA ILE A 559 -3.65 -6.43 1.43
C ILE A 559 -3.73 -5.76 2.80
N SER A 560 -4.93 -5.61 3.36
CA SER A 560 -5.13 -5.02 4.69
C SER A 560 -4.72 -5.94 5.86
N LYS A 561 -4.54 -7.25 5.63
CA LYS A 561 -3.95 -8.20 6.60
C LYS A 561 -2.42 -8.29 6.43
N VAL A 562 -1.93 -8.35 5.20
CA VAL A 562 -0.51 -8.42 4.84
C VAL A 562 0.21 -7.11 5.15
N LYS A 563 -0.34 -5.92 4.80
CA LYS A 563 0.20 -4.61 5.23
C LYS A 563 0.33 -4.52 6.76
N ARG A 564 -0.57 -5.19 7.49
CA ARG A 564 -0.58 -5.23 8.96
C ARG A 564 0.51 -6.14 9.53
N GLU A 565 0.78 -7.28 8.91
CA GLU A 565 1.84 -8.20 9.31
C GLU A 565 3.23 -7.69 8.88
N ILE A 566 3.37 -7.14 7.67
CA ILE A 566 4.63 -6.56 7.18
C ILE A 566 5.01 -5.28 7.96
N SER A 567 4.04 -4.43 8.31
CA SER A 567 4.30 -3.29 9.20
C SER A 567 4.83 -3.73 10.57
N GLN A 568 4.51 -4.94 11.03
CA GLN A 568 5.04 -5.48 12.28
C GLN A 568 6.48 -5.98 12.10
N ILE A 569 6.79 -6.64 10.97
CA ILE A 569 8.13 -7.14 10.66
C ILE A 569 9.13 -6.01 10.40
N GLY A 570 8.76 -4.98 9.64
CA GLY A 570 9.63 -3.82 9.38
C GLY A 570 10.01 -3.04 10.64
N ASN A 571 9.14 -3.04 11.65
CA ASN A 571 9.41 -2.44 12.96
C ASN A 571 10.33 -3.30 13.85
N GLU A 572 10.36 -4.62 13.64
CA GLU A 572 11.27 -5.52 14.36
C GLU A 572 12.70 -5.51 13.80
N ILE A 573 12.87 -5.23 12.50
CA ILE A 573 14.19 -5.13 11.84
C ILE A 573 14.86 -3.78 12.11
N ARG A 574 14.08 -2.74 12.42
CA ARG A 574 14.57 -1.38 12.75
C ARG A 574 14.88 -1.17 14.24
N ARG A 575 14.69 -2.19 15.09
CA ARG A 575 15.18 -2.24 16.48
C ARG A 575 16.49 -3.01 16.55
#